data_AF-A0AAN6F7Y3-F1
#
_entry.id   AF-A0AAN6F7Y3-F1
#
_cell.length_a   1.000
_cell.length_b   1.000
_cell.length_c   1.000
_cell.angle_alpha   90.00
_cell.angle_beta   90.00
_cell.angle_gamma   90.00
#
_symmetry.space_group_name_H-M   'P 1'
#
loop_
_entity.id
_entity.type
_entity.pdbx_description
1 polymer ?
#
loop_
_entity_poly.entity_id
_entity_poly.type
_entity_poly.pdbx_seq_one_letter_code
_entity_poly.pdbx_strand_id
1 'polypeptide(L)'
;MPKLEGIQNVLLDIGPLPQDLPRNEEPSTSLSHPLHAFHIYPTVADNFPKLTPPPPEKFPYALRALPAVLATQWTSPTFIPYRQAFPPSHNTSPSALQSHIEDLTQRDVKIAYLKDLQGYLWESGFAAGEFATPLFPDVVPRLREWRGGGVGLGVYSSGSVFAQKLLFRHVSVGEVARVDGRGRAGGAVDGQVSSASVEGHRAAETEDLRHLVTDGGWFDTTNAGLKTEASSYGKIVETLEWRPARTLFLTDNVREYDAAASAGLRVILLDRPGDAPVSAADRARMDVVQSFYDIDLAEK
;
A
#
# COMPACT_ATOMS: atom_id res chain seq x y z
N MET A 1 -8.45 7.24 -8.30
CA MET A 1 -8.16 5.90 -7.78
C MET A 1 -7.16 6.01 -6.65
N PRO A 2 -7.24 5.21 -5.58
CA PRO A 2 -6.05 5.00 -4.76
C PRO A 2 -4.98 4.40 -5.66
N LYS A 3 -3.79 5.01 -5.68
CA LYS A 3 -2.62 4.39 -6.32
C LYS A 3 -2.45 3.03 -5.65
N LEU A 4 -2.50 1.96 -6.44
CA LEU A 4 -2.11 0.60 -6.00
C LEU A 4 -0.59 0.45 -5.95
N GLU A 5 0.15 1.56 -5.98
CA GLU A 5 1.61 1.61 -5.95
C GLU A 5 2.07 1.52 -4.50
N GLY A 6 2.13 0.29 -3.99
CA GLY A 6 2.81 -0.02 -2.73
C GLY A 6 2.13 0.53 -1.48
N ILE A 7 2.26 -0.19 -0.39
CA ILE A 7 2.00 0.39 0.92
C ILE A 7 3.15 1.37 1.19
N GLN A 8 2.99 2.62 0.76
CA GLN A 8 3.97 3.70 0.97
C GLN A 8 3.64 4.55 2.20
N ASN A 9 2.44 4.38 2.77
CA ASN A 9 1.94 5.14 3.90
C ASN A 9 1.84 4.28 5.16
N VAL A 10 2.97 4.18 5.87
CA VAL A 10 3.13 3.35 7.07
C VAL A 10 3.47 4.25 8.25
N LEU A 11 2.81 4.04 9.38
CA LEU A 11 3.17 4.59 10.67
C LEU A 11 3.90 3.53 11.50
N LEU A 12 4.99 3.92 12.15
CA LEU A 12 5.82 3.07 12.99
C LEU A 12 5.93 3.69 14.38
N ASP A 13 5.55 2.95 15.43
CA ASP A 13 5.88 3.31 16.81
C ASP A 13 7.23 2.70 17.16
N ILE A 14 8.26 3.54 17.15
CA ILE A 14 9.67 3.12 17.30
C ILE A 14 10.07 2.91 18.77
N GLY A 15 9.13 3.02 19.72
CA GLY A 15 9.39 2.79 21.14
C GLY A 15 10.22 3.91 21.79
N PRO A 16 10.74 3.71 23.02
CA PRO A 16 11.55 4.72 23.71
C PRO A 16 12.88 4.96 22.99
N LEU A 17 13.21 6.23 22.78
CA LEU A 17 14.48 6.64 22.20
C LEU A 17 15.62 6.32 23.18
N PRO A 18 16.87 6.11 22.72
CA PRO A 18 18.01 5.87 23.61
C PRO A 18 18.17 6.95 24.69
N GLN A 19 17.80 8.19 24.38
CA GLN A 19 17.81 9.33 25.30
C GLN A 19 16.67 9.32 26.36
N ASP A 20 15.64 8.51 26.16
CA ASP A 20 14.49 8.34 27.07
C ASP A 20 14.68 7.15 28.02
N LEU A 21 15.74 6.34 27.83
CA LEU A 21 16.10 5.27 28.76
C LEU A 21 16.74 5.88 30.02
N PRO A 22 16.37 5.42 31.22
CA PRO A 22 17.06 5.85 32.43
C PRO A 22 18.56 5.56 32.28
N ARG A 23 19.41 6.57 32.53
CA ARG A 23 20.86 6.38 32.58
C ARG A 23 21.16 5.43 33.74
N ASN A 24 21.29 4.14 33.47
CA ASN A 24 21.86 3.22 34.43
C ASN A 24 23.35 3.55 34.57
N GLU A 25 23.79 3.78 35.80
CA GLU A 25 25.22 3.81 36.14
C GLU A 25 25.86 2.51 35.66
N GLU A 26 26.91 2.63 34.84
CA GLU A 26 27.61 1.46 34.28
C GLU A 26 28.22 0.61 35.40
N PRO A 27 28.04 -0.72 35.39
CA PRO A 27 29.00 -1.60 36.03
C PRO A 27 30.17 -1.81 35.07
N SER A 28 31.34 -1.34 35.49
CA SER A 28 32.63 -1.72 34.92
C SER A 28 32.70 -3.25 34.79
N THR A 29 32.90 -3.79 33.60
CA THR A 29 33.83 -4.90 33.38
C THR A 29 34.17 -5.04 31.89
N SER A 30 35.47 -5.06 31.65
CA SER A 30 36.16 -5.39 30.41
C SER A 30 35.71 -6.74 29.85
N LEU A 31 35.39 -6.80 28.54
CA LEU A 31 35.75 -7.93 27.67
C LEU A 31 35.97 -7.43 26.24
N SER A 32 37.06 -7.92 25.66
CA SER A 32 37.70 -7.51 24.41
C SER A 32 37.15 -8.23 23.17
N HIS A 33 36.73 -7.45 22.15
CA HIS A 33 36.85 -7.62 20.66
C HIS A 33 36.44 -8.96 19.96
N PRO A 34 36.13 -9.00 18.64
CA PRO A 34 36.29 -7.96 17.63
C PRO A 34 35.05 -7.63 16.76
N LEU A 35 35.13 -6.45 16.13
CA LEU A 35 34.38 -6.04 14.95
C LEU A 35 34.46 -7.11 13.85
N HIS A 36 33.32 -7.58 13.37
CA HIS A 36 33.23 -8.21 12.06
C HIS A 36 32.54 -7.26 11.10
N ALA A 37 33.37 -6.54 10.34
CA ALA A 37 32.99 -5.94 9.09
C ALA A 37 32.51 -7.02 8.12
N PHE A 38 31.33 -6.83 7.53
CA PHE A 38 30.98 -7.46 6.26
C PHE A 38 30.76 -6.36 5.23
N HIS A 39 31.82 -6.11 4.46
CA HIS A 39 31.76 -5.49 3.15
C HIS A 39 31.85 -6.60 2.10
N ILE A 40 30.79 -6.83 1.33
CA ILE A 40 30.85 -7.34 -0.05
C ILE A 40 29.68 -6.72 -0.84
N TYR A 41 30.02 -5.83 -1.80
CA TYR A 41 29.16 -5.33 -2.89
C TYR A 41 29.08 -6.37 -4.04
N PRO A 42 28.15 -6.24 -5.01
CA PRO A 42 28.52 -5.44 -6.19
C PRO A 42 27.44 -4.45 -6.64
N THR A 43 27.94 -3.34 -7.16
CA THR A 43 27.26 -2.35 -7.99
C THR A 43 26.47 -2.96 -9.13
N VAL A 44 25.21 -2.53 -9.30
CA VAL A 44 24.57 -2.44 -10.61
C VAL A 44 24.21 -0.98 -10.83
N ALA A 45 25.13 -0.28 -11.50
CA ALA A 45 24.80 0.92 -12.23
C ALA A 45 23.89 0.57 -13.40
N ASP A 46 22.96 1.47 -13.70
CA ASP A 46 22.34 1.68 -15.01
C ASP A 46 21.65 0.47 -15.66
N ASN A 47 20.36 0.32 -15.34
CA ASN A 47 19.27 0.19 -16.32
C ASN A 47 18.00 -0.28 -15.60
N PHE A 48 17.30 0.63 -14.93
CA PHE A 48 15.87 0.41 -14.73
C PHE A 48 15.19 0.73 -16.07
N PRO A 49 14.59 -0.24 -16.77
CA PRO A 49 13.69 0.10 -17.86
C PRO A 49 12.66 1.06 -17.26
N LYS A 50 12.42 2.20 -17.94
CA LYS A 50 11.27 3.05 -17.61
C LYS A 50 10.08 2.10 -17.52
N LEU A 51 9.53 1.93 -16.31
CA LEU A 51 8.26 1.27 -16.13
C LEU A 51 7.30 2.07 -17.00
N THR A 52 6.95 1.52 -18.16
CA THR A 52 5.88 2.07 -18.98
C THR A 52 4.66 2.23 -18.06
N PRO A 53 3.95 3.38 -18.11
CA PRO A 53 2.74 3.52 -17.33
C PRO A 53 1.86 2.28 -17.60
N PRO A 54 1.33 1.64 -16.56
CA PRO A 54 0.57 0.41 -16.75
C PRO A 54 -0.59 0.68 -17.73
N PRO A 55 -0.92 -0.28 -18.62
CA PRO A 55 -2.09 -0.12 -19.48
C PRO A 55 -3.34 0.12 -18.62
N PRO A 56 -4.37 0.81 -19.15
CA PRO A 56 -5.55 1.20 -18.39
C PRO A 56 -6.45 -0.01 -18.10
N GLU A 57 -6.03 -0.92 -17.21
CA GLU A 57 -6.63 -2.26 -17.07
C GLU A 57 -7.28 -2.53 -15.69
N LYS A 58 -7.27 -1.59 -14.74
CA LYS A 58 -7.88 -1.81 -13.41
C LYS A 58 -9.33 -1.33 -13.26
N PHE A 59 -9.76 -0.32 -14.03
CA PHE A 59 -11.16 0.12 -14.10
C PHE A 59 -12.11 -0.88 -14.77
N PRO A 60 -11.72 -1.61 -15.84
CA PRO A 60 -12.58 -2.61 -16.46
C PRO A 60 -13.02 -3.71 -15.49
N TYR A 61 -12.21 -4.07 -14.49
CA TYR A 61 -12.55 -5.16 -13.59
C TYR A 61 -13.74 -4.83 -12.69
N ALA A 62 -13.76 -3.67 -12.03
CA ALA A 62 -14.87 -3.32 -11.13
C ALA A 62 -16.20 -3.30 -11.90
N LEU A 63 -16.21 -2.73 -13.12
CA LEU A 63 -17.39 -2.76 -13.98
C LEU A 63 -17.72 -4.17 -14.51
N ARG A 64 -16.72 -5.02 -14.77
CA ARG A 64 -16.94 -6.43 -15.15
C ARG A 64 -17.52 -7.27 -14.01
N ALA A 65 -17.07 -7.05 -12.78
CA ALA A 65 -17.48 -7.83 -11.60
C ALA A 65 -18.86 -7.39 -11.07
N LEU A 66 -19.20 -6.11 -11.27
CA LEU A 66 -20.41 -5.49 -10.74
C LEU A 66 -21.70 -6.27 -11.07
N PRO A 67 -21.99 -6.69 -12.32
CA PRO A 67 -23.23 -7.42 -12.62
C PRO A 67 -23.41 -8.70 -11.80
N ALA A 68 -22.33 -9.49 -11.64
CA ALA A 68 -22.38 -10.74 -10.88
C ALA A 68 -22.61 -10.50 -9.39
N VAL A 69 -21.95 -9.49 -8.82
CA VAL A 69 -22.14 -9.08 -7.43
C VAL A 69 -23.55 -8.58 -7.20
N LEU A 70 -24.07 -7.70 -8.07
CA LEU A 70 -25.43 -7.19 -7.94
C LEU A 70 -26.49 -8.29 -8.06
N ALA A 71 -26.24 -9.33 -8.87
CA ALA A 71 -27.15 -10.47 -9.01
C ALA A 71 -27.14 -11.39 -7.78
N THR A 72 -25.99 -11.57 -7.13
CA THR A 72 -25.80 -12.61 -6.10
C THR A 72 -25.74 -12.09 -4.67
N GLN A 73 -25.33 -10.84 -4.47
CA GLN A 73 -25.07 -10.23 -3.16
C GLN A 73 -26.06 -9.11 -2.80
N TRP A 74 -27.08 -8.83 -3.61
CA TRP A 74 -27.98 -7.67 -3.43
C TRP A 74 -28.57 -7.52 -2.02
N THR A 75 -28.94 -8.64 -1.39
CA THR A 75 -29.52 -8.70 -0.05
C THR A 75 -28.54 -9.18 1.01
N SER A 76 -27.27 -9.36 0.66
CA SER A 76 -26.25 -9.87 1.57
C SER A 76 -25.94 -8.83 2.66
N PRO A 77 -25.88 -9.23 3.94
CA PRO A 77 -25.47 -8.34 5.02
C PRO A 77 -24.12 -7.66 4.79
N THR A 78 -23.20 -8.30 4.06
CA THR A 78 -21.87 -7.74 3.74
C THR A 78 -21.91 -6.69 2.63
N PHE A 79 -22.91 -6.75 1.73
CA PHE A 79 -23.04 -5.81 0.62
C PHE A 79 -23.94 -4.62 0.94
N ILE A 80 -24.92 -4.80 1.83
CA ILE A 80 -25.91 -3.77 2.22
C ILE A 80 -25.27 -2.42 2.56
N PRO A 81 -24.17 -2.34 3.35
CA PRO A 81 -23.54 -1.05 3.68
C PRO A 81 -23.05 -0.30 2.43
N TYR A 82 -22.44 -1.00 1.46
CA TYR A 82 -21.95 -0.40 0.22
C TYR A 82 -23.08 0.09 -0.66
N ARG A 83 -24.20 -0.66 -0.74
CA ARG A 83 -25.40 -0.25 -1.47
C ARG A 83 -26.04 1.00 -0.83
N GLN A 84 -26.20 1.00 0.49
CA GLN A 84 -26.91 2.07 1.21
C GLN A 84 -26.13 3.39 1.27
N ALA A 85 -24.82 3.36 1.01
CA ALA A 85 -24.00 4.57 0.90
C ALA A 85 -24.31 5.41 -0.35
N PHE A 86 -24.94 4.83 -1.38
CA PHE A 86 -25.40 5.57 -2.57
C PHE A 86 -26.73 6.29 -2.30
N PRO A 87 -27.03 7.39 -3.01
CA PRO A 87 -28.29 8.11 -2.85
C PRO A 87 -29.51 7.19 -2.98
N PRO A 88 -30.58 7.40 -2.18
CA PRO A 88 -31.77 6.54 -2.20
C PRO A 88 -32.41 6.37 -3.59
N SER A 89 -32.27 7.36 -4.49
CA SER A 89 -32.74 7.27 -5.88
C SER A 89 -32.02 6.21 -6.71
N HIS A 90 -30.80 5.83 -6.32
CA HIS A 90 -29.93 4.92 -7.08
C HIS A 90 -29.72 3.58 -6.39
N ASN A 91 -30.14 3.38 -5.14
CA ASN A 91 -29.88 2.15 -4.39
C ASN A 91 -31.07 1.19 -4.25
N THR A 92 -32.14 1.43 -5.02
CA THR A 92 -33.43 0.71 -4.97
C THR A 92 -33.46 -0.59 -5.76
N SER A 93 -32.65 -0.70 -6.82
CA SER A 93 -32.54 -1.91 -7.64
C SER A 93 -31.13 -2.11 -8.17
N PRO A 94 -30.73 -3.34 -8.53
CA PRO A 94 -29.47 -3.62 -9.21
C PRO A 94 -29.23 -2.73 -10.43
N SER A 95 -30.24 -2.57 -11.29
CA SER A 95 -30.11 -1.79 -12.53
C SER A 95 -29.93 -0.30 -12.28
N ALA A 96 -30.64 0.26 -11.30
CA ALA A 96 -30.50 1.67 -10.93
C ALA A 96 -29.10 1.97 -10.36
N LEU A 97 -28.59 1.07 -9.52
CA LEU A 97 -27.26 1.22 -8.93
C LEU A 97 -26.18 1.07 -9.98
N GLN A 98 -26.28 0.05 -10.84
CA GLN A 98 -25.34 -0.17 -11.94
C GLN A 98 -25.25 1.04 -12.88
N SER A 99 -26.39 1.54 -13.35
CA SER A 99 -26.43 2.69 -14.27
C SER A 99 -25.76 3.92 -13.65
N HIS A 100 -25.96 4.15 -12.35
CA HIS A 100 -25.36 5.28 -11.66
C HIS A 100 -23.84 5.11 -11.48
N ILE A 101 -23.37 3.90 -11.18
CA ILE A 101 -21.93 3.59 -11.10
C ILE A 101 -21.25 3.79 -12.46
N GLU A 102 -21.88 3.33 -13.54
CA GLU A 102 -21.39 3.51 -14.91
C GLU A 102 -21.29 5.00 -15.26
N ASP A 103 -22.31 5.82 -14.97
CA ASP A 103 -22.29 7.27 -15.16
C ASP A 103 -21.19 7.95 -14.34
N LEU A 104 -21.08 7.66 -13.05
CA LEU A 104 -20.04 8.23 -12.19
C LEU A 104 -18.65 7.87 -12.70
N THR A 105 -18.47 6.63 -13.19
CA THR A 105 -17.20 6.17 -13.74
C THR A 105 -16.88 6.87 -15.06
N GLN A 106 -17.86 6.99 -15.97
CA GLN A 106 -17.71 7.68 -17.25
C GLN A 106 -17.32 9.14 -17.09
N ARG A 107 -17.81 9.79 -16.02
CA ARG A 107 -17.52 11.19 -15.70
C ARG A 107 -16.27 11.39 -14.82
N ASP A 108 -15.49 10.34 -14.56
CA ASP A 108 -14.33 10.33 -13.63
C ASP A 108 -14.66 10.95 -12.26
N VAL A 109 -15.85 10.67 -11.72
CA VAL A 109 -16.29 11.20 -10.43
C VAL A 109 -15.60 10.46 -9.29
N LYS A 110 -14.94 11.20 -8.41
CA LYS A 110 -14.12 10.65 -7.31
C LYS A 110 -14.81 10.75 -5.95
N ILE A 111 -15.99 10.15 -5.84
CA ILE A 111 -16.81 10.17 -4.61
C ILE A 111 -16.53 8.97 -3.70
N ALA A 112 -16.67 9.15 -2.37
CA ALA A 112 -16.30 8.17 -1.36
C ALA A 112 -17.01 6.81 -1.53
N TYR A 113 -18.35 6.80 -1.57
CA TYR A 113 -19.13 5.57 -1.68
C TYR A 113 -18.81 4.74 -2.95
N LEU A 114 -18.43 5.40 -4.05
CA LEU A 114 -18.03 4.71 -5.28
C LEU A 114 -16.68 4.01 -5.10
N LYS A 115 -15.72 4.68 -4.46
CA LYS A 115 -14.41 4.09 -4.17
C LYS A 115 -14.54 2.90 -3.22
N ASP A 116 -15.40 3.01 -2.21
CA ASP A 116 -15.65 1.94 -1.26
C ASP A 116 -16.23 0.71 -1.95
N LEU A 117 -17.24 0.90 -2.81
CA LEU A 117 -17.80 -0.17 -3.62
C LEU A 117 -16.76 -0.77 -4.57
N GLN A 118 -15.94 0.04 -5.25
CA GLN A 118 -14.87 -0.46 -6.12
C GLN A 118 -13.88 -1.34 -5.34
N GLY A 119 -13.55 -0.98 -4.10
CA GLY A 119 -12.75 -1.82 -3.20
C GLY A 119 -13.44 -3.15 -2.86
N TYR A 120 -14.75 -3.14 -2.57
CA TYR A 120 -15.54 -4.35 -2.35
C TYR A 120 -15.56 -5.26 -3.59
N LEU A 121 -15.77 -4.68 -4.78
CA LEU A 121 -15.83 -5.45 -6.02
C LEU A 121 -14.51 -6.16 -6.33
N TRP A 122 -13.37 -5.65 -5.87
CA TRP A 122 -12.07 -6.33 -6.00
C TRP A 122 -11.94 -7.57 -5.12
N GLU A 123 -12.75 -7.73 -4.07
CA GLU A 123 -12.67 -8.88 -3.16
C GLU A 123 -12.82 -10.21 -3.90
N SER A 124 -13.77 -10.31 -4.84
CA SER A 124 -13.97 -11.53 -5.61
C SER A 124 -12.78 -11.86 -6.51
N GLY A 125 -12.10 -10.86 -7.07
CA GLY A 125 -10.92 -11.05 -7.92
C GLY A 125 -9.71 -11.50 -7.12
N PHE A 126 -9.49 -10.91 -5.95
CA PHE A 126 -8.47 -11.37 -5.01
C PHE A 126 -8.77 -12.78 -4.46
N ALA A 127 -10.03 -13.07 -4.12
CA ALA A 127 -10.45 -14.40 -3.66
C ALA A 127 -10.32 -15.48 -4.75
N ALA A 128 -10.55 -15.12 -6.01
CA ALA A 128 -10.37 -15.99 -7.16
C ALA A 128 -8.89 -16.12 -7.60
N GLY A 129 -7.96 -15.39 -6.98
CA GLY A 129 -6.55 -15.37 -7.35
C GLY A 129 -6.26 -14.70 -8.70
N GLU A 130 -7.21 -13.90 -9.23
CA GLU A 130 -7.02 -13.07 -10.43
C GLU A 130 -6.05 -11.91 -10.16
N PHE A 131 -5.90 -11.52 -8.90
CA PHE A 131 -5.03 -10.42 -8.48
C PHE A 131 -4.17 -10.80 -7.27
N ALA A 132 -3.00 -10.17 -7.24
CA ALA A 132 -2.14 -10.08 -6.07
C ALA A 132 -1.69 -8.63 -5.92
N THR A 133 -1.46 -8.20 -4.69
CA THR A 133 -0.94 -6.86 -4.36
C THR A 133 0.57 -6.88 -4.54
N PRO A 134 1.12 -6.17 -5.54
CA PRO A 134 2.57 -6.04 -5.65
C PRO A 134 3.07 -5.05 -4.60
N LEU A 135 4.15 -5.39 -3.91
CA LEU A 135 4.90 -4.49 -3.04
C LEU A 135 6.33 -4.38 -3.54
N PHE A 136 7.01 -3.29 -3.19
CA PHE A 136 8.45 -3.21 -3.44
C PHE A 136 9.18 -4.32 -2.63
N PRO A 137 10.26 -4.91 -3.17
CA PRO A 137 10.92 -6.08 -2.56
C PRO A 137 11.41 -5.86 -1.12
N ASP A 138 11.69 -4.61 -0.78
CA ASP A 138 12.20 -4.18 0.53
C ASP A 138 11.11 -4.00 1.59
N VAL A 139 9.84 -3.90 1.20
CA VAL A 139 8.73 -3.60 2.12
C VAL A 139 8.49 -4.77 3.06
N VAL A 140 8.17 -5.95 2.54
CA VAL A 140 7.78 -7.11 3.38
C VAL A 140 8.89 -7.51 4.36
N PRO A 141 10.17 -7.65 3.94
CA PRO A 141 11.25 -7.99 4.87
C PRO A 141 11.38 -6.99 6.03
N ARG A 142 11.33 -5.68 5.73
CA ARG A 142 11.47 -4.63 6.75
C ARG A 142 10.26 -4.54 7.68
N LEU A 143 9.03 -4.69 7.16
CA LEU A 143 7.85 -4.74 8.02
C LEU A 143 7.93 -5.92 9.02
N ARG A 144 8.39 -7.09 8.57
CA ARG A 144 8.59 -8.27 9.44
C ARG A 144 9.66 -8.02 10.48
N GLU A 145 10.79 -7.45 10.07
CA GLU A 145 11.90 -7.13 10.98
C GLU A 145 11.46 -6.15 12.07
N TRP A 146 10.82 -5.04 11.70
CA TRP A 146 10.31 -4.05 12.65
C TRP A 146 9.29 -4.66 13.61
N ARG A 147 8.33 -5.45 13.10
CA ARG A 147 7.36 -6.15 13.95
C ARG A 147 8.00 -7.17 14.87
N GLY A 148 9.00 -7.91 14.39
CA GLY A 148 9.80 -8.85 15.20
C GLY A 148 10.60 -8.13 16.30
N GLY A 149 11.01 -6.89 16.05
CA GLY A 149 11.66 -6.00 17.02
C GLY A 149 10.71 -5.28 17.98
N GLY A 150 9.40 -5.53 17.91
CA GLY A 150 8.40 -4.93 18.80
C GLY A 150 7.87 -3.56 18.37
N VAL A 151 8.21 -3.08 17.17
CA VAL A 151 7.74 -1.80 16.63
C VAL A 151 6.24 -1.87 16.34
N GLY A 152 5.45 -0.90 16.78
CA GLY A 152 4.04 -0.79 16.41
C GLY A 152 3.88 -0.45 14.93
N LEU A 153 2.91 -1.04 14.22
CA LEU A 153 2.68 -0.72 12.80
C LEU A 153 1.24 -0.29 12.54
N GLY A 154 1.08 0.87 11.91
CA GLY A 154 -0.20 1.42 11.45
C GLY A 154 -0.18 1.73 9.95
N VAL A 155 -1.35 1.75 9.34
CA VAL A 155 -1.53 2.08 7.92
C VAL A 155 -2.50 3.25 7.82
N TYR A 156 -2.14 4.25 7.01
CA TYR A 156 -3.02 5.40 6.75
C TYR A 156 -3.13 5.70 5.26
N SER A 157 -4.29 5.44 4.68
CA SER A 157 -4.49 5.57 3.23
C SER A 157 -5.81 6.26 2.89
N SER A 158 -5.91 6.83 1.69
CA SER A 158 -7.18 7.35 1.17
C SER A 158 -8.14 6.24 0.70
N GLY A 159 -7.65 5.00 0.56
CA GLY A 159 -8.50 3.82 0.38
C GLY A 159 -9.15 3.42 1.70
N SER A 160 -10.37 2.89 1.65
CA SER A 160 -11.10 2.45 2.84
C SER A 160 -10.32 1.42 3.65
N VAL A 161 -10.58 1.35 4.96
CA VAL A 161 -10.01 0.30 5.83
C VAL A 161 -10.26 -1.11 5.27
N PHE A 162 -11.42 -1.35 4.66
CA PHE A 162 -11.72 -2.61 3.98
C PHE A 162 -10.73 -2.88 2.84
N ALA A 163 -10.54 -1.92 1.93
CA ALA A 163 -9.61 -2.06 0.81
C ALA A 163 -8.17 -2.26 1.29
N GLN A 164 -7.74 -1.55 2.34
CA GLN A 164 -6.41 -1.73 2.92
C GLN A 164 -6.21 -3.17 3.42
N LYS A 165 -7.16 -3.69 4.20
CA LYS A 165 -7.12 -5.07 4.70
C LYS A 165 -7.13 -6.09 3.57
N LEU A 166 -7.93 -5.85 2.53
CA LEU A 166 -7.97 -6.71 1.35
C LEU A 166 -6.60 -6.76 0.65
N LEU A 167 -5.95 -5.61 0.46
CA LEU A 167 -4.63 -5.54 -0.16
C LEU A 167 -3.56 -6.27 0.66
N PHE A 168 -3.53 -6.09 1.98
CA PHE A 168 -2.61 -6.79 2.88
C PHE A 168 -2.89 -8.29 3.00
N ARG A 169 -4.13 -8.73 2.76
CA ARG A 169 -4.49 -10.16 2.78
C ARG A 169 -3.91 -10.92 1.58
N HIS A 170 -3.65 -10.23 0.48
CA HIS A 170 -3.31 -10.83 -0.80
C HIS A 170 -2.01 -10.25 -1.38
N VAL A 171 -0.95 -10.17 -0.57
CA VAL A 171 0.36 -9.66 -1.01
C VAL A 171 1.06 -10.71 -1.87
N SER A 172 1.62 -10.30 -3.01
CA SER A 172 2.29 -11.22 -3.96
C SER A 172 3.51 -11.89 -3.32
N VAL A 173 3.66 -13.21 -3.51
CA VAL A 173 4.84 -13.97 -3.06
C VAL A 173 5.80 -14.16 -4.24
N GLY A 174 7.08 -13.80 -4.04
CA GLY A 174 8.13 -13.92 -5.06
C GLY A 174 8.30 -12.68 -5.96
N GLU A 175 9.37 -12.65 -6.77
CA GLU A 175 9.55 -11.60 -7.77
C GLU A 175 8.46 -11.72 -8.84
N VAL A 176 7.62 -10.69 -8.96
CA VAL A 176 6.65 -10.59 -10.06
C VAL A 176 7.41 -10.24 -11.34
N ALA A 177 8.13 -11.21 -11.90
CA ALA A 177 8.63 -11.14 -13.26
C ALA A 177 7.50 -11.56 -14.21
N ARG A 178 6.69 -10.59 -14.67
CA ARG A 178 6.25 -10.42 -16.08
C ARG A 178 5.11 -9.41 -16.24
N VAL A 179 5.38 -8.39 -17.04
CA VAL A 179 4.40 -7.77 -17.95
C VAL A 179 5.01 -7.88 -19.34
N ASP A 180 4.69 -8.93 -20.09
CA ASP A 180 5.08 -9.00 -21.50
C ASP A 180 4.04 -8.25 -22.35
N GLY A 181 4.21 -6.92 -22.36
CA GLY A 181 3.67 -6.07 -23.40
C GLY A 181 4.45 -6.28 -24.70
N ARG A 182 3.89 -7.08 -25.61
CA ARG A 182 4.24 -7.16 -27.05
C ARG A 182 5.72 -7.44 -27.38
N GLY A 183 6.04 -8.70 -27.56
CA GLY A 183 7.14 -9.13 -28.43
C GLY A 183 6.61 -9.81 -29.69
N ARG A 184 6.59 -9.10 -30.83
CA ARG A 184 7.07 -9.61 -32.14
C ARG A 184 6.86 -8.60 -33.27
N ALA A 185 7.98 -8.00 -33.69
CA ALA A 185 8.20 -7.62 -35.07
C ALA A 185 9.17 -8.66 -35.69
N GLY A 186 8.84 -9.16 -36.88
CA GLY A 186 9.79 -9.75 -37.83
C GLY A 186 10.01 -11.27 -37.78
N GLY A 187 9.66 -11.95 -38.88
CA GLY A 187 10.19 -13.27 -39.22
C GLY A 187 9.16 -14.26 -39.78
N ALA A 188 8.94 -14.25 -41.10
CA ALA A 188 8.21 -15.30 -41.81
C ALA A 188 9.07 -16.57 -41.91
N VAL A 189 8.55 -17.71 -41.47
CA VAL A 189 8.92 -19.06 -41.97
C VAL A 189 7.70 -19.99 -41.77
N ASP A 190 7.36 -20.72 -42.83
CA ASP A 190 6.31 -21.75 -42.90
C ASP A 190 6.47 -22.88 -41.87
N GLY A 191 5.33 -23.47 -41.47
CA GLY A 191 5.29 -24.89 -41.08
C GLY A 191 4.61 -25.24 -39.76
N GLN A 192 3.45 -25.90 -39.89
CA GLN A 192 2.82 -26.84 -38.94
C GLN A 192 2.24 -26.31 -37.61
N VAL A 193 0.90 -26.30 -37.59
CA VAL A 193 0.05 -26.16 -36.41
C VAL A 193 0.14 -27.43 -35.57
N SER A 194 0.76 -27.33 -34.41
CA SER A 194 0.65 -28.28 -33.30
C SER A 194 -0.14 -27.61 -32.19
N SER A 195 -1.30 -28.18 -31.86
CA SER A 195 -2.19 -27.79 -30.78
C SER A 195 -1.45 -27.81 -29.43
N ALA A 196 -0.97 -26.65 -28.99
CA ALA A 196 -0.43 -26.46 -27.66
C ALA A 196 -1.60 -26.16 -26.69
N SER A 197 -1.63 -26.96 -25.65
CA SER A 197 -2.56 -26.98 -24.53
C SER A 197 -2.83 -25.59 -23.96
N VAL A 198 -4.10 -25.33 -23.64
CA VAL A 198 -4.55 -24.18 -22.85
C VAL A 198 -3.76 -24.15 -21.54
N GLU A 199 -2.82 -23.22 -21.40
CA GLU A 199 -2.17 -22.93 -20.13
C GLU A 199 -3.26 -22.47 -19.15
N GLY A 200 -3.57 -23.34 -18.18
CA GLY A 200 -4.49 -23.01 -17.10
C GLY A 200 -3.98 -21.79 -16.36
N HIS A 201 -4.83 -20.77 -16.18
CA HIS A 201 -4.55 -19.63 -15.33
C HIS A 201 -4.21 -20.14 -13.92
N ARG A 202 -2.93 -20.18 -13.58
CA ARG A 202 -2.48 -20.50 -12.22
C ARG A 202 -2.78 -19.27 -11.37
N ALA A 203 -3.63 -19.44 -10.36
CA ALA A 203 -3.94 -18.39 -9.40
C ALA A 203 -2.64 -17.78 -8.85
N ALA A 204 -2.62 -16.45 -8.70
CA ALA A 204 -1.47 -15.75 -8.14
C ALA A 204 -1.20 -16.26 -6.71
N GLU A 205 0.06 -16.56 -6.40
CA GLU A 205 0.45 -16.96 -5.05
C GLU A 205 0.53 -15.72 -4.16
N THR A 206 -0.22 -15.74 -3.06
CA THR A 206 -0.33 -14.59 -2.14
C THR A 206 -0.14 -14.98 -0.68
N GLU A 207 0.36 -14.04 0.12
CA GLU A 207 0.45 -14.13 1.57
C GLU A 207 -0.41 -13.06 2.28
N ASP A 208 -0.90 -13.41 3.48
CA ASP A 208 -1.67 -12.52 4.34
C ASP A 208 -0.77 -11.84 5.38
N LEU A 209 -0.57 -10.53 5.23
CA LEU A 209 0.25 -9.69 6.10
C LEU A 209 -0.55 -8.86 7.10
N ARG A 210 -1.88 -9.04 7.20
CA ARG A 210 -2.70 -8.22 8.11
C ARG A 210 -2.26 -8.35 9.58
N HIS A 211 -1.72 -9.51 9.95
CA HIS A 211 -1.19 -9.78 11.30
C HIS A 211 0.02 -8.90 11.67
N LEU A 212 0.66 -8.25 10.69
CA LEU A 212 1.74 -7.30 10.94
C LEU A 212 1.22 -5.94 11.41
N VAL A 213 -0.04 -5.58 11.11
CA VAL A 213 -0.61 -4.30 11.54
C VAL A 213 -1.10 -4.44 12.99
N THR A 214 -0.77 -3.45 13.84
CA THR A 214 -1.25 -3.37 15.22
C THR A 214 -2.78 -3.39 15.24
N ASP A 215 -3.38 -3.99 16.27
CA ASP A 215 -4.84 -3.97 16.45
C ASP A 215 -5.35 -2.53 16.47
N GLY A 216 -6.38 -2.23 15.66
CA GLY A 216 -6.87 -0.86 15.46
C GLY A 216 -6.01 0.02 14.54
N GLY A 217 -4.86 -0.47 14.05
CA GLY A 217 -3.87 0.23 13.22
C GLY A 217 -4.27 0.52 11.77
N TRP A 218 -5.56 0.65 11.45
CA TRP A 218 -6.04 0.87 10.08
C TRP A 218 -6.82 2.18 9.99
N PHE A 219 -6.27 3.15 9.25
CA PHE A 219 -6.82 4.49 9.16
C PHE A 219 -7.11 4.89 7.73
N ASP A 220 -8.24 5.55 7.52
CA ASP A 220 -8.62 6.17 6.27
C ASP A 220 -9.13 7.59 6.47
N THR A 221 -9.56 8.25 5.39
CA THR A 221 -10.04 9.63 5.48
C THR A 221 -11.34 9.78 6.27
N THR A 222 -12.08 8.70 6.48
CA THR A 222 -13.34 8.69 7.21
C THR A 222 -13.09 8.61 8.71
N ASN A 223 -12.17 7.73 9.15
CA ASN A 223 -11.91 7.54 10.57
C ASN A 223 -10.80 8.45 11.13
N ALA A 224 -9.83 8.90 10.33
CA ALA A 224 -8.76 9.79 10.77
C ALA A 224 -8.97 11.25 10.36
N GLY A 225 -9.45 11.50 9.14
CA GLY A 225 -9.52 12.84 8.54
C GLY A 225 -8.65 12.95 7.28
N LEU A 226 -8.50 14.15 6.71
CA LEU A 226 -7.71 14.33 5.47
C LEU A 226 -6.20 14.14 5.73
N LYS A 227 -5.50 13.47 4.81
CA LYS A 227 -4.05 13.18 4.94
C LYS A 227 -3.15 14.43 4.92
N THR A 228 -3.69 15.58 4.52
CA THR A 228 -2.99 16.86 4.49
C THR A 228 -3.29 17.73 5.70
N GLU A 229 -3.97 17.20 6.72
CA GLU A 229 -4.33 17.91 7.95
C GLU A 229 -3.59 17.31 9.15
N ALA A 230 -2.91 18.16 9.92
CA ALA A 230 -2.19 17.75 11.13
C ALA A 230 -3.09 17.08 12.18
N SER A 231 -4.35 17.52 12.30
CA SER A 231 -5.35 16.95 13.19
C SER A 231 -5.59 15.45 12.95
N SER A 232 -5.49 14.99 11.71
CA SER A 232 -5.65 13.58 11.35
C SER A 232 -4.59 12.70 12.01
N TYR A 233 -3.33 13.15 12.00
CA TYR A 233 -2.21 12.44 12.63
C TYR A 233 -2.31 12.46 14.15
N GLY A 234 -2.74 13.57 14.74
CA GLY A 234 -3.02 13.66 16.17
C GLY A 234 -4.07 12.64 16.61
N LYS A 235 -5.16 12.51 15.85
CA LYS A 235 -6.21 11.51 16.10
C LYS A 235 -5.71 10.07 15.97
N ILE A 236 -4.86 9.79 14.97
CA ILE A 236 -4.28 8.46 14.75
C ILE A 236 -3.45 8.03 15.98
N VAL A 237 -2.50 8.86 16.40
CA VAL A 237 -1.61 8.51 17.52
C VAL A 237 -2.37 8.45 18.84
N GLU A 238 -3.39 9.30 19.05
CA GLU A 238 -4.29 9.20 20.20
C GLU A 238 -5.05 7.87 20.20
N THR A 239 -5.62 7.47 19.06
CA THR A 239 -6.39 6.21 18.93
C THR A 239 -5.52 4.98 19.21
N LEU A 240 -4.25 5.02 18.83
CA LEU A 240 -3.29 3.93 19.07
C LEU A 240 -2.58 4.02 20.42
N GLU A 241 -2.85 5.06 21.21
CA GLU A 241 -2.12 5.38 22.44
C GLU A 241 -0.61 5.55 22.22
N TRP A 242 -0.22 5.99 21.03
CA TRP A 242 1.16 6.27 20.64
C TRP A 242 1.56 7.71 20.95
N ARG A 243 2.86 7.95 21.07
CA ARG A 243 3.40 9.31 21.27
C ARG A 243 3.81 9.90 19.91
N PRO A 244 3.37 11.13 19.55
CA PRO A 244 3.77 11.78 18.29
C PRO A 244 5.29 11.74 18.06
N ALA A 245 6.07 12.16 19.06
CA ALA A 245 7.54 12.22 18.97
C ALA A 245 8.26 10.87 18.80
N ARG A 246 7.54 9.75 19.00
CA ARG A 246 8.00 8.35 18.82
C ARG A 246 7.31 7.66 17.64
N THR A 247 6.50 8.40 16.88
CA THR A 247 5.83 7.86 15.71
C THR A 247 6.55 8.35 14.47
N LEU A 248 7.10 7.44 13.69
CA LEU A 248 7.68 7.69 12.38
C LEU A 248 6.62 7.42 11.30
N PHE A 249 6.36 8.41 10.46
CA PHE A 249 5.50 8.28 9.30
C PHE A 249 6.32 8.21 8.01
N LEU A 250 6.08 7.21 7.19
CA LEU A 250 6.64 7.06 5.85
C LEU A 250 5.59 7.49 4.83
N THR A 251 5.91 8.37 3.89
CA THR A 251 4.99 8.84 2.84
C THR A 251 5.75 9.27 1.58
N ASP A 252 5.14 9.11 0.41
CA ASP A 252 5.63 9.64 -0.88
C ASP A 252 5.21 11.11 -1.12
N ASN A 253 4.35 11.67 -0.25
CA ASN A 253 3.68 12.94 -0.51
C ASN A 253 4.17 14.06 0.42
N VAL A 254 4.76 15.08 -0.19
CA VAL A 254 5.26 16.30 0.49
C VAL A 254 4.21 16.97 1.39
N ARG A 255 2.94 17.02 0.99
CA ARG A 255 1.89 17.67 1.79
C ARG A 255 1.50 16.84 3.02
N GLU A 256 1.52 15.52 2.88
CA GLU A 256 1.30 14.60 3.99
C GLU A 256 2.49 14.65 4.95
N TYR A 257 3.71 14.78 4.41
CA TYR A 257 4.91 14.99 5.20
C TYR A 257 4.78 16.21 6.10
N ASP A 258 4.43 17.36 5.51
CA ASP A 258 4.30 18.62 6.24
C ASP A 258 3.20 18.57 7.30
N ALA A 259 2.09 17.89 7.01
CA ALA A 259 0.98 17.72 7.93
C ALA A 259 1.36 16.83 9.13
N ALA A 260 2.02 15.69 8.89
CA ALA A 260 2.50 14.79 9.94
C ALA A 260 3.58 15.45 10.81
N ALA A 261 4.54 16.13 10.20
CA ALA A 261 5.58 16.87 10.91
C ALA A 261 4.98 17.98 11.80
N SER A 262 3.97 18.70 11.28
CA SER A 262 3.24 19.72 12.06
C SER A 262 2.45 19.14 13.25
N ALA A 263 2.09 17.86 13.19
CA ALA A 263 1.49 17.13 14.31
C ALA A 263 2.52 16.57 15.30
N GLY A 264 3.81 16.82 15.09
CA GLY A 264 4.90 16.39 15.96
C GLY A 264 5.39 14.96 15.70
N LEU A 265 5.00 14.35 14.58
CA LEU A 265 5.53 13.06 14.16
C LEU A 265 6.91 13.24 13.53
N ARG A 266 7.72 12.19 13.58
CA ARG A 266 8.90 12.04 12.73
C ARG A 266 8.43 11.60 11.35
N VAL A 267 9.10 12.05 10.30
CA VAL A 267 8.64 11.76 8.95
C VAL A 267 9.81 11.51 8.02
N ILE A 268 9.67 10.48 7.17
CA ILE A 268 10.56 10.21 6.04
C ILE A 268 9.75 10.27 4.75
N LEU A 269 10.27 11.01 3.78
CA LEU A 269 9.74 11.03 2.42
C LEU A 269 10.33 9.86 1.62
N LEU A 270 9.47 9.05 1.00
CA LEU A 270 9.85 7.98 0.10
C LEU A 270 9.90 8.49 -1.34
N ASP A 271 11.07 8.42 -1.96
CA ASP A 271 11.28 8.79 -3.37
C ASP A 271 11.47 7.51 -4.19
N ARG A 272 10.36 6.88 -4.61
CA ARG A 272 10.40 5.59 -5.33
C ARG A 272 10.40 5.81 -6.86
N PRO A 273 10.96 4.85 -7.62
CA PRO A 273 10.85 4.86 -9.07
C PRO A 273 9.39 4.94 -9.53
N GLY A 274 9.05 5.97 -10.32
CA GLY A 274 7.69 6.19 -10.84
C GLY A 274 6.92 7.29 -10.10
N ASP A 275 7.41 7.76 -8.96
CA ASP A 275 6.79 8.87 -8.24
C ASP A 275 7.06 10.23 -8.91
N ALA A 276 6.28 11.23 -8.49
CA ALA A 276 6.51 12.61 -8.91
C ALA A 276 7.88 13.09 -8.39
N PRO A 277 8.69 13.78 -9.20
CA PRO A 277 10.00 14.22 -8.75
C PRO A 277 9.91 15.12 -7.51
N VAL A 278 10.66 14.76 -6.47
CA VAL A 278 10.82 15.61 -5.28
C VAL A 278 11.68 16.83 -5.62
N SER A 279 11.18 18.03 -5.28
CA SER A 279 11.86 19.29 -5.57
C SER A 279 13.19 19.43 -4.81
N ALA A 280 14.14 20.21 -5.35
CA ALA A 280 15.42 20.44 -4.68
C ALA A 280 15.25 21.12 -3.31
N ALA A 281 14.25 22.00 -3.17
CA ALA A 281 13.93 22.66 -1.91
C ALA A 281 13.40 21.66 -0.87
N ASP A 282 12.55 20.71 -1.28
CA ASP A 282 12.04 19.67 -0.39
C ASP A 282 13.14 18.68 0.01
N ARG A 283 14.01 18.27 -0.93
CA ARG A 283 15.17 17.41 -0.63
C ARG A 283 16.16 18.05 0.36
N ALA A 284 16.25 19.38 0.40
CA ALA A 284 17.15 20.08 1.32
C ALA A 284 16.62 20.13 2.76
N ARG A 285 15.31 19.95 2.98
CA ARG A 285 14.66 20.09 4.30
C ARG A 285 14.06 18.79 4.85
N MET A 286 13.85 17.79 3.99
CA MET A 286 13.23 16.53 4.34
C MET A 286 14.25 15.42 4.47
N ASP A 287 13.96 14.46 5.33
CA ASP A 287 14.63 13.17 5.30
C ASP A 287 14.05 12.34 4.15
N VAL A 288 14.85 12.08 3.11
CA VAL A 288 14.41 11.44 1.88
C VAL A 288 15.18 10.14 1.68
N VAL A 289 14.45 9.04 1.50
CA VAL A 289 15.03 7.72 1.20
C VAL A 289 14.37 7.09 -0.01
N GLN A 290 15.05 6.14 -0.66
CA GLN A 290 14.54 5.43 -1.83
C GLN A 290 14.08 4.01 -1.50
N SER A 291 14.47 3.48 -0.34
CA SER A 291 14.11 2.15 0.14
C SER A 291 13.91 2.12 1.64
N PHE A 292 13.10 1.18 2.13
CA PHE A 292 13.01 0.83 3.54
C PHE A 292 14.31 0.21 4.07
N TYR A 293 15.19 -0.28 3.19
CA TYR A 293 16.55 -0.70 3.57
C TYR A 293 17.44 0.48 3.98
N ASP A 294 17.11 1.71 3.56
CA ASP A 294 17.85 2.92 3.92
C ASP A 294 17.38 3.52 5.27
N ILE A 295 16.42 2.87 5.93
CA ILE A 295 15.82 3.35 7.18
C ILE A 295 16.40 2.54 8.35
N ASP A 296 17.29 3.15 9.12
CA ASP A 296 17.68 2.66 10.44
C ASP A 296 16.80 3.30 11.52
N LEU A 297 15.95 2.53 12.21
CA LEU A 297 15.08 3.07 13.24
C LEU A 297 15.84 3.53 14.50
N ALA A 298 17.05 3.03 14.75
CA ALA A 298 17.83 3.40 15.93
C ALA A 298 18.37 4.84 15.84
N GLU A 299 18.55 5.35 14.62
CA GLU A 299 19.00 6.71 14.35
C GLU A 299 17.83 7.70 14.17
N LYS A 300 16.60 7.19 14.21
CA LYS A 300 15.38 7.94 13.87
C LYS A 300 14.46 8.16 15.05
#